data_AF-A0A9E1TS02-F1
#
_entry.id   AF-A0A9E1TS02-F1
#
_cell.length_a   1.000
_cell.length_b   1.000
_cell.length_c   1.000
_cell.angle_alpha   90.00
_cell.angle_beta   90.00
_cell.angle_gamma   90.00
#
_symmetry.space_group_name_H-M   'P 1'
#
loop_
_entity.id
_entity.type
_entity.pdbx_description
1 polymer ?
#
loop_
_entity_poly.entity_id
_entity_poly.type
_entity_poly.pdbx_seq_one_letter_code
_entity_poly.pdbx_strand_id
1 'polypeptide(L)' 'MNEVPVMVSTMVEFTLDGDTVRVPEGSTILDACRREGIDTPTLCWAENLTPVNVCRVC' A
#
# COMPACT_ATOMS: atom_id res chain seq x y z
N MET A 1 -27.57 -20.77 1.95
CA MET A 1 -27.52 -19.36 1.50
C MET A 1 -26.57 -18.62 2.41
N ASN A 2 -25.28 -18.53 2.08
CA ASN A 2 -24.37 -17.58 2.72
C ASN A 2 -23.69 -16.82 1.59
N GLU A 3 -24.16 -15.60 1.37
CA GLU A 3 -23.57 -14.64 0.44
C GLU A 3 -22.21 -14.24 1.05
N VAL A 4 -21.11 -14.75 0.49
CA VAL A 4 -19.77 -14.20 0.80
C VAL A 4 -19.62 -12.94 -0.05
N PRO A 5 -19.50 -11.73 0.55
CA PRO A 5 -19.35 -10.52 -0.24
C PRO A 5 -17.99 -10.60 -0.94
N VAL A 6 -18.01 -10.73 -2.26
CA VAL A 6 -16.80 -10.58 -3.08
C VAL A 6 -16.38 -9.12 -2.93
N MET A 7 -15.31 -8.87 -2.16
CA MET A 7 -14.76 -7.52 -1.99
C MET A 7 -14.13 -7.09 -3.32
N VAL A 8 -14.91 -6.41 -4.16
CA VAL A 8 -14.39 -5.72 -5.34
C VAL A 8 -13.63 -4.50 -4.84
N SER A 9 -12.31 -4.58 -4.76
CA SER A 9 -11.48 -3.42 -4.41
C SER A 9 -11.41 -2.46 -5.60
N THR A 10 -11.88 -1.23 -5.43
CA THR A 10 -11.70 -0.16 -6.42
C THR A 10 -10.20 0.04 -6.66
N MET A 11 -9.77 0.24 -7.91
CA MET A 11 -8.38 0.59 -8.20
C MET A 11 -8.23 2.12 -8.16
N VAL A 12 -7.30 2.60 -7.35
CA VAL A 12 -6.95 4.03 -7.24
C VAL A 12 -5.75 4.31 -8.13
N GLU A 13 -5.90 5.26 -9.06
CA GLU A 13 -4.83 5.75 -9.93
C GLU A 13 -4.22 7.03 -9.36
N PHE A 14 -2.89 7.11 -9.36
CA PHE A 14 -2.14 8.30 -8.95
C PHE A 14 -0.75 8.31 -9.60
N THR A 15 -0.01 9.40 -9.38
CA THR A 15 1.37 9.55 -9.87
C THR A 15 2.37 9.24 -8.76
N LEU A 16 3.34 8.36 -9.03
CA LEU A 16 4.45 8.03 -8.14
C LEU A 16 5.76 8.29 -8.91
N ASP A 17 6.57 9.24 -8.45
CA ASP A 17 7.84 9.64 -9.09
C ASP A 17 7.74 9.99 -10.60
N GLY A 18 6.57 10.45 -11.03
CA GLY A 18 6.28 10.83 -12.43
C GLY A 18 5.60 9.73 -13.25
N ASP A 19 5.56 8.50 -12.73
CA ASP A 19 4.91 7.36 -13.38
C ASP A 19 3.47 7.18 -12.88
N THR A 20 2.58 6.71 -13.75
CA THR A 20 1.19 6.42 -13.39
C THR A 20 1.10 5.03 -12.77
N VAL A 21 0.63 4.97 -11.52
CA VAL A 21 0.52 3.73 -10.73
C VAL A 21 -0.92 3.49 -10.33
N ARG A 22 -1.33 2.22 -10.25
CA ARG A 22 -2.67 1.81 -9.82
C ARG A 22 -2.62 0.79 -8.69
N VAL A 23 -3.27 1.10 -7.56
CA VAL A 23 -3.32 0.20 -6.39
C VAL A 23 -4.76 -0.05 -5.91
N PRO A 24 -5.06 -1.23 -5.30
CA PRO A 24 -6.33 -1.44 -4.64
C PRO A 24 -6.60 -0.38 -3.57
N GLU A 25 -7.85 0.04 -3.46
CA GLU A 25 -8.34 0.87 -2.37
C GLU A 25 -7.95 0.26 -1.01
N GLY A 26 -7.45 1.11 -0.12
CA GLY A 26 -6.92 0.71 1.19
C GLY A 26 -5.42 0.37 1.21
N SER A 27 -4.75 0.31 0.05
CA SER A 27 -3.29 0.20 0.00
C SER A 27 -2.62 1.45 0.59
N THR A 28 -1.47 1.27 1.24
CA THR A 28 -0.62 2.39 1.66
C THR A 28 0.29 2.86 0.52
N ILE A 29 0.88 4.06 0.66
CA ILE A 29 1.91 4.53 -0.28
C ILE A 29 3.13 3.59 -0.27
N LEU A 30 3.50 3.07 0.91
CA LEU A 30 4.60 2.11 1.05
C LEU A 30 4.33 0.80 0.27
N ASP A 31 3.08 0.34 0.23
CA ASP A 31 2.70 -0.83 -0.60
C ASP A 31 2.84 -0.54 -2.09
N ALA A 32 2.51 0.69 -2.52
CA ALA A 32 2.69 1.11 -3.91
C ALA A 32 4.17 1.15 -4.29
N CYS A 33 5.03 1.78 -3.47
CA CYS A 33 6.47 1.82 -3.71
C CYS A 33 7.06 0.42 -3.88
N ARG A 34 6.72 -0.50 -2.98
CA ARG A 34 7.20 -1.90 -3.04
C ARG A 34 6.78 -2.63 -4.30
N ARG A 35 5.54 -2.43 -4.74
CA ARG A 35 5.02 -3.07 -5.96
C ARG A 35 5.73 -2.60 -7.22
N GLU A 36 6.11 -1.33 -7.25
CA GLU A 36 6.89 -0.75 -8.35
C GLU A 36 8.42 -0.97 -8.19
N GLY A 37 8.85 -1.71 -7.16
CA GLY A 37 10.27 -2.00 -6.92
C GLY A 37 11.07 -0.82 -6.35
N ILE A 38 10.41 0.21 -5.82
CA ILE A 38 11.02 1.38 -5.19
C ILE A 38 11.27 1.06 -3.71
N ASP A 39 12.54 0.86 -3.36
CA ASP A 39 12.93 0.60 -1.98
C ASP A 39 12.82 1.89 -1.13
N THR A 40 11.83 1.93 -0.25
CA THR A 40 11.59 3.07 0.65
C THR A 40 12.11 2.73 2.05
N PRO A 41 13.10 3.47 2.59
CA PRO A 41 13.70 3.15 3.87
C PRO A 41 12.65 3.14 4.99
N THR A 42 12.48 1.97 5.62
CA THR A 42 11.39 1.74 6.57
C THR A 42 11.90 0.92 7.75
N LEU A 43 11.70 1.43 8.98
CA LEU A 43 12.12 0.74 10.21
C LEU A 43 10.96 0.32 11.12
N CYS A 44 9.81 1.01 11.05
CA CYS A 44 8.69 0.80 11.97
C CYS A 44 7.47 0.11 11.38
N TRP A 45 7.65 -0.63 10.28
CA TRP A 45 6.60 -1.40 9.62
C TRP A 45 7.11 -2.80 9.34
N ALA A 46 6.27 -3.80 9.60
CA ALA A 46 6.46 -5.19 9.19
C ALA A 46 5.08 -5.81 8.95
N GLU A 47 4.98 -6.81 8.07
CA GLU A 47 3.70 -7.41 7.63
C GLU A 47 2.85 -7.96 8.79
N ASN A 48 3.51 -8.41 9.86
CA ASN A 48 2.88 -9.01 11.03
C ASN A 48 2.75 -8.06 12.23
N LEU A 49 3.02 -6.76 12.05
CA LEU A 49 2.96 -5.76 13.12
C LEU A 49 2.01 -4.62 12.76
N THR A 50 1.31 -4.10 13.77
CA THR A 50 0.54 -2.87 13.63
C THR A 50 1.49 -1.70 13.36
N PRO A 51 1.29 -0.89 12.31
CA PRO A 51 2.12 0.28 12.05
C PRO A 51 2.04 1.31 13.19
N VAL A 52 3.19 1.79 13.67
CA VAL A 52 3.29 2.73 14.80
C VAL A 52 4.01 4.04 14.48
N ASN A 53 4.19 4.36 13.19
CA ASN A 53 4.72 5.63 12.65
C ASN A 53 5.94 6.28 13.36
N VAL A 54 6.77 5.51 14.09
CA VAL A 54 7.87 6.04 14.91
C VAL A 54 9.11 6.40 14.11
N CYS A 55 9.40 5.72 12.99
CA CYS A 55 10.65 5.97 12.26
C CYS A 55 10.65 7.29 11.51
N ARG A 56 9.49 7.73 11.00
CA ARG A 56 9.34 8.96 10.19
C ARG A 56 10.26 9.04 8.96
N VAL A 57 10.74 7.90 8.47
CA VAL A 57 11.66 7.83 7.33
C VAL A 57 10.94 7.54 6.00
N CYS A 58 9.86 6.77 6.07
CA CYS A 58 9.00 6.45 4.92
C CYS A 58 7.97 7.55 4.63
#